data_AF-A0A921FLP0-F1
#
_entry.id   AF-A0A921FLP0-F1
#
_cell.length_a   1.000
_cell.length_b   1.000
_cell.length_c   1.000
_cell.angle_alpha   90.00
_cell.angle_beta   90.00
_cell.angle_gamma   90.00
#
_symmetry.space_group_name_H-M   'P 1'
#
loop_
_entity.id
_entity.type
_entity.pdbx_description
1 polymer ?
#
loop_
_entity_poly.entity_id
_entity_poly.type
_entity_poly.pdbx_seq_one_letter_code
_entity_poly.pdbx_strand_id
1 'polypeptide(L)'
;MEITDTTLQISEAVIAHIEDSTTPGGIVLDPEQRRLAEGVIGFLHNVPTAGHPAKLGQSGYFVYGPPGRGKTWLMRQLFEAAPYPTESKRQVHFHDFFRGLQQQLGAKTSTREAIEATLQNLLTGTELFFFDELHVHDPGSAVLLNRLLAAITEHRIPTLITSNYEPEGLLQEPAFHHVIKPGIKILREHFSVVTLDDGTDYRLQHVSHDAGFASGRWLVVESGHTVYQTLRAAGLVPPKQAEATTVLNGHRALRALAVRGTQIWFDFADLLQARSVTSDFMELADGYDQWVLTGVPKLSNTDPASRQRFVTLIDVLVDRDIPLTVCTTVPRTELSSTEQPPVDLFRTMSRLALLGAH
;
A
#
# COMPACT_ATOMS: atom_id res chain seq x y z
N MET A 1 17.29 34.82 16.91
CA MET A 1 15.94 34.83 17.50
C MET A 1 14.87 34.99 16.41
N GLU A 2 15.11 35.78 15.35
CA GLU A 2 14.18 35.93 14.22
C GLU A 2 14.01 34.70 13.30
N ILE A 3 15.07 33.91 13.07
CA ILE A 3 14.99 32.73 12.17
C ILE A 3 14.02 31.67 12.74
N THR A 4 14.08 31.44 14.06
CA THR A 4 13.22 30.47 14.75
C THR A 4 11.73 30.85 14.71
N ASP A 5 11.44 32.15 14.70
CA ASP A 5 10.06 32.68 14.67
C ASP A 5 9.43 32.48 13.27
N THR A 6 10.24 32.68 12.22
CA THR A 6 9.80 32.46 10.83
C THR A 6 9.55 30.98 10.52
N THR A 7 10.39 30.07 11.04
CA THR A 7 10.17 28.61 10.90
C THR A 7 8.85 28.19 11.52
N LEU A 8 8.60 28.68 12.74
CA LEU A 8 7.43 28.31 13.51
C LEU A 8 6.15 28.75 12.77
N GLN A 9 6.14 29.97 12.24
CA GLN A 9 5.04 30.51 11.47
C GLN A 9 4.76 29.73 10.17
N ILE A 10 5.80 29.33 9.43
CA ILE A 10 5.63 28.51 8.22
C ILE A 10 5.08 27.13 8.58
N SER A 11 5.64 26.48 9.59
CA SER A 11 5.18 25.18 10.05
C SER A 11 3.74 25.22 10.54
N GLU A 12 3.37 26.23 11.33
CA GLU A 12 2.00 26.42 11.80
C GLU A 12 1.02 26.68 10.65
N ALA A 13 1.39 27.51 9.67
CA ALA A 13 0.53 27.79 8.52
C ALA A 13 0.30 26.56 7.63
N VAL A 14 1.36 25.79 7.36
CA VAL A 14 1.25 24.55 6.58
C VAL A 14 0.45 23.51 7.36
N ILE A 15 0.73 23.30 8.65
CA ILE A 15 -0.02 22.35 9.48
C ILE A 15 -1.50 22.74 9.55
N ALA A 16 -1.82 24.01 9.81
CA ALA A 16 -3.20 24.48 9.82
C ALA A 16 -3.89 24.24 8.47
N HIS A 17 -3.20 24.48 7.35
CA HIS A 17 -3.75 24.16 6.02
C HIS A 17 -4.02 22.66 5.84
N ILE A 18 -3.13 21.79 6.32
CA ILE A 18 -3.31 20.33 6.27
C ILE A 18 -4.52 19.91 7.11
N GLU A 19 -4.67 20.45 8.32
CA GLU A 19 -5.79 20.17 9.23
C GLU A 19 -7.12 20.68 8.65
N ASP A 20 -7.14 21.85 8.00
CA ASP A 20 -8.32 22.50 7.41
C ASP A 20 -8.75 21.93 6.04
N SER A 21 -7.81 21.39 5.25
CA SER A 21 -8.06 20.88 3.89
C SER A 21 -8.87 19.57 3.85
N THR A 22 -9.19 19.01 5.01
CA THR A 22 -9.95 17.77 5.15
C THR A 22 -11.45 18.05 5.35
N THR A 23 -12.31 17.23 4.73
CA THR A 23 -13.79 17.24 4.74
C THR A 23 -14.44 17.66 6.08
N PRO A 24 -15.72 18.13 6.10
CA PRO A 24 -16.28 18.90 7.22
C PRO A 24 -16.17 18.14 8.55
N GLY A 25 -15.18 18.56 9.35
CA GLY A 25 -14.75 17.86 10.56
C GLY A 25 -13.29 18.16 10.92
N GLY A 26 -12.42 18.35 9.92
CA GLY A 26 -10.97 18.57 10.12
C GLY A 26 -10.27 17.33 10.69
N ILE A 27 -9.02 17.10 10.32
CA ILE A 27 -8.16 16.07 10.94
C ILE A 27 -7.17 16.80 11.84
N VAL A 28 -7.16 16.48 13.14
CA VAL A 28 -6.14 16.98 14.07
C VAL A 28 -4.98 16.00 14.07
N LEU A 29 -3.77 16.48 13.75
CA LEU A 29 -2.58 15.63 13.76
C LEU A 29 -2.24 15.23 15.20
N ASP A 30 -1.93 13.95 15.42
CA ASP A 30 -1.41 13.52 16.71
C ASP A 30 0.00 14.08 16.97
N PRO A 31 0.51 14.01 18.22
CA PRO A 31 1.82 14.58 18.55
C PRO A 31 3.01 13.99 17.78
N GLU A 32 2.93 12.75 17.27
CA GLU A 32 4.00 12.17 16.45
C GLU A 32 3.93 12.68 15.02
N GLN A 33 2.73 12.69 14.43
CA GLN A 33 2.46 13.23 13.12
C GLN A 33 2.83 14.71 13.03
N ARG A 34 2.46 15.51 14.03
CA ARG A 34 2.82 16.93 14.08
C ARG A 34 4.33 17.14 14.13
N ARG A 35 5.04 16.38 14.98
CA ARG A 35 6.51 16.44 15.05
C ARG A 35 7.18 16.03 13.74
N LEU A 36 6.66 15.00 13.07
CA LEU A 36 7.13 14.60 11.75
C LEU A 36 6.88 15.71 10.72
N ALA A 37 5.67 16.28 10.69
CA ALA A 37 5.30 17.36 9.78
C ALA A 37 6.22 18.56 9.96
N GLU A 38 6.43 19.02 11.20
CA GLU A 38 7.35 20.11 11.52
C GLU A 38 8.77 19.82 11.01
N GLY A 39 9.30 18.63 11.24
CA GLY A 39 10.62 18.22 10.75
C GLY A 39 10.73 18.22 9.22
N VAL A 40 9.72 17.67 8.54
CA VAL A 40 9.67 17.63 7.07
C VAL A 40 9.56 19.05 6.49
N ILE A 41 8.73 19.91 7.07
CA ILE A 41 8.61 21.32 6.65
C ILE A 41 9.95 22.04 6.82
N GLY A 42 10.59 21.91 7.98
CA GLY A 42 11.92 22.46 8.22
C GLY A 42 12.93 22.03 7.15
N PHE A 43 12.93 20.73 6.83
CA PHE A 43 13.81 20.19 5.79
C PHE A 43 13.50 20.74 4.39
N LEU A 44 12.23 20.75 3.96
CA LEU A 44 11.83 21.21 2.63
C LEU A 44 12.03 22.72 2.43
N HIS A 45 11.95 23.49 3.52
CA HIS A 45 12.17 24.93 3.50
C HIS A 45 13.63 25.33 3.85
N ASN A 46 14.53 24.37 4.06
CA ASN A 46 15.92 24.59 4.51
C ASN A 46 16.03 25.41 5.82
N VAL A 47 15.06 25.26 6.72
CA VAL A 47 15.02 26.00 7.99
C VAL A 47 15.34 25.08 9.16
N PRO A 48 16.27 25.45 10.07
CA PRO A 48 16.56 24.65 11.25
C PRO A 48 15.32 24.57 12.17
N THR A 49 14.79 23.37 12.39
CA THR A 49 13.67 23.11 13.32
C THR A 49 14.14 22.66 14.69
N ALA A 50 13.46 23.10 15.74
CA ALA A 50 13.71 22.66 17.11
C ALA A 50 13.30 21.18 17.26
N GLY A 51 14.26 20.30 17.56
CA GLY A 51 14.02 18.87 17.82
C GLY A 51 14.56 17.90 16.75
N HIS A 52 14.88 18.39 15.55
CA HIS A 52 15.59 17.61 14.52
C HIS A 52 16.69 18.49 13.92
N PRO A 53 17.95 18.39 14.39
CA PRO A 53 19.05 19.08 13.73
C PRO A 53 19.13 18.54 12.30
N ALA A 54 18.89 19.40 11.30
CA ALA A 54 19.11 19.04 9.90
C ALA A 54 20.53 18.50 9.77
N LYS A 55 20.68 17.19 9.53
CA LYS A 55 22.01 16.62 9.34
C LYS A 55 22.59 17.28 8.10
N LEU A 56 23.79 17.83 8.20
CA LEU A 56 24.51 18.37 7.05
C LEU A 56 24.63 17.24 6.00
N GLY A 57 23.99 17.37 4.85
CA GLY A 57 23.93 16.30 3.83
C GLY A 57 22.73 15.34 3.93
N GLN A 58 21.68 15.69 4.68
CA GLN A 58 20.41 14.98 4.65
C GLN A 58 19.76 15.09 3.26
N SER A 59 19.44 13.96 2.65
CA SER A 59 18.76 13.84 1.34
C SER A 59 17.23 13.73 1.48
N GLY A 60 16.71 13.43 2.67
CA GLY A 60 15.27 13.20 2.79
C GLY A 60 14.75 12.67 4.12
N TYR A 61 13.48 12.25 4.07
CA TYR A 61 12.78 11.54 5.12
C TYR A 61 12.35 10.16 4.62
N PHE A 62 12.61 9.13 5.42
CA PHE A 62 12.09 7.78 5.23
C PHE A 62 11.14 7.47 6.38
N VAL A 63 9.85 7.43 6.09
CA VAL A 63 8.79 7.24 7.08
C VAL A 63 8.24 5.83 6.95
N TYR A 64 8.37 5.04 8.00
CA TYR A 64 7.88 3.67 8.00
C TYR A 64 6.97 3.35 9.19
N GLY A 65 6.26 2.24 9.08
CA GLY A 65 5.39 1.76 10.14
C GLY A 65 4.21 0.97 9.59
N PRO A 66 3.35 0.42 10.44
CA PRO A 66 2.21 -0.38 10.02
C PRO A 66 1.29 0.37 9.04
N PRO A 67 0.54 -0.35 8.19
CA PRO A 67 -0.50 0.25 7.38
C PRO A 67 -1.57 0.91 8.26
N GLY A 68 -2.26 1.93 7.72
CA GLY A 68 -3.35 2.61 8.44
C GLY A 68 -2.94 3.79 9.33
N ARG A 69 -1.64 4.04 9.51
CA ARG A 69 -1.10 5.11 10.37
C ARG A 69 -1.07 6.52 9.75
N GLY A 70 -1.69 6.71 8.59
CA GLY A 70 -1.70 8.02 7.90
C GLY A 70 -0.37 8.44 7.23
N LYS A 71 0.66 7.58 7.19
CA LYS A 71 1.99 7.89 6.60
C LYS A 71 1.90 8.49 5.19
N THR A 72 1.25 7.77 4.27
CA THR A 72 1.09 8.20 2.87
C THR A 72 0.28 9.48 2.75
N TRP A 73 -0.80 9.61 3.52
CA TRP A 73 -1.64 10.81 3.50
C TRP A 73 -0.85 12.03 3.96
N LEU A 74 -0.21 11.97 5.13
CA LEU A 74 0.55 13.08 5.68
C LEU A 74 1.71 13.48 4.76
N MET A 75 2.50 12.51 4.29
CA MET A 75 3.63 12.78 3.40
C MET A 75 3.18 13.35 2.05
N ARG A 76 2.00 12.95 1.55
CA ARG A 76 1.40 13.54 0.34
C ARG A 76 1.00 15.00 0.57
N GLN A 77 0.35 15.31 1.68
CA GLN A 77 -0.02 16.68 2.02
C GLN A 77 1.21 17.60 2.15
N LEU A 78 2.27 17.10 2.79
CA LEU A 78 3.55 17.81 2.89
C LEU A 78 4.23 18.00 1.53
N PHE A 79 4.18 17.00 0.65
CA PHE A 79 4.68 17.08 -0.72
C PHE A 79 3.89 18.10 -1.58
N GLU A 80 2.57 18.15 -1.41
CA GLU A 80 1.70 19.12 -2.08
C GLU A 80 1.99 20.55 -1.60
N ALA A 81 2.15 20.75 -0.30
CA ALA A 81 2.48 22.04 0.32
C ALA A 81 3.95 22.48 0.15
N ALA A 82 4.83 21.59 -0.32
CA ALA A 82 6.25 21.87 -0.46
C ALA A 82 6.54 23.06 -1.39
N PRO A 83 7.57 23.89 -1.10
CA PRO A 83 7.87 25.14 -1.80
C PRO A 83 8.60 24.91 -3.14
N TYR A 84 8.16 23.93 -3.92
CA TYR A 84 8.70 23.58 -5.23
C TYR A 84 7.62 23.74 -6.32
N PRO A 85 7.98 24.21 -7.52
CA PRO A 85 7.06 24.25 -8.66
C PRO A 85 6.40 22.89 -8.92
N THR A 86 5.10 22.88 -9.20
CA THR A 86 4.34 21.64 -9.40
C THR A 86 4.94 20.76 -10.50
N GLU A 87 5.46 21.37 -11.57
CA GLU A 87 6.09 20.70 -12.70
C GLU A 87 7.44 20.04 -12.37
N SER A 88 8.13 20.50 -11.31
CA SER A 88 9.41 19.94 -10.84
C SER A 88 9.26 18.95 -9.69
N LYS A 89 8.03 18.78 -9.17
CA LYS A 89 7.67 17.73 -8.21
C LYS A 89 7.38 16.42 -8.94
N ARG A 90 7.86 15.30 -8.39
CA ARG A 90 7.59 13.95 -8.92
C ARG A 90 7.17 13.00 -7.82
N GLN A 91 5.93 12.54 -7.90
CA GLN A 91 5.48 11.36 -7.16
C GLN A 91 5.80 10.11 -7.98
N VAL A 92 6.41 9.12 -7.34
CA VAL A 92 6.91 7.91 -8.01
C VAL A 92 6.42 6.68 -7.26
N HIS A 93 5.79 5.76 -7.99
CA HIS A 93 5.54 4.40 -7.54
C HIS A 93 6.64 3.49 -8.06
N PHE A 94 7.29 2.73 -7.17
CA PHE A 94 8.48 1.94 -7.54
C PHE A 94 8.19 0.86 -8.60
N HIS A 95 6.96 0.32 -8.62
CA HIS A 95 6.49 -0.60 -9.66
C HIS A 95 6.45 0.03 -11.06
N ASP A 96 6.02 1.30 -11.16
CA ASP A 96 5.99 2.03 -12.43
C ASP A 96 7.40 2.27 -12.97
N PHE A 97 8.33 2.54 -12.04
CA PHE A 97 9.74 2.72 -12.35
C PHE A 97 10.37 1.44 -12.90
N PHE A 98 10.07 0.28 -12.29
CA PHE A 98 10.56 -1.01 -12.78
C PHE A 98 9.99 -1.37 -14.16
N ARG A 99 8.71 -1.07 -14.40
CA ARG A 99 8.09 -1.23 -15.72
C ARG A 99 8.78 -0.37 -16.79
N GLY A 100 9.15 0.86 -16.44
CA GLY A 100 9.95 1.73 -17.33
C GLY A 100 11.29 1.09 -17.71
N LEU A 101 11.99 0.48 -16.74
CA LEU A 101 13.24 -0.24 -17.00
C LEU A 101 13.06 -1.42 -17.96
N GLN A 102 12.00 -2.23 -17.77
CA GLN A 102 11.70 -3.36 -18.65
C GLN A 102 11.46 -2.95 -20.10
N GLN A 103 10.81 -1.79 -20.31
CA GLN A 103 10.60 -1.24 -21.66
C GLN A 103 11.93 -0.85 -22.33
N GLN A 104 12.87 -0.26 -21.58
CA GLN A 104 14.20 0.11 -22.10
C GLN A 104 15.06 -1.12 -22.42
N LEU A 105 14.96 -2.20 -21.64
CA LEU A 105 15.65 -3.46 -21.92
C LEU A 105 15.17 -4.13 -23.23
N GLY A 106 13.90 -3.93 -23.60
CA GLY A 106 13.34 -4.41 -24.87
C GLY A 106 13.95 -3.75 -26.13
N ALA A 107 14.62 -2.60 -25.98
CA ALA A 107 15.18 -1.81 -27.07
C ALA A 107 16.61 -2.21 -27.52
N LYS A 108 17.12 -3.38 -27.08
CA LYS A 108 18.49 -3.91 -27.37
C LYS A 108 19.65 -3.10 -26.77
N THR A 109 19.41 -2.42 -25.65
CA THR A 109 20.42 -1.68 -24.88
C THR A 109 20.98 -2.56 -23.76
N SER A 110 22.22 -2.33 -23.32
CA SER A 110 22.75 -3.09 -22.17
C SER A 110 21.98 -2.75 -20.89
N THR A 111 21.95 -3.67 -19.91
CA THR A 111 21.24 -3.44 -18.63
C THR A 111 21.71 -2.17 -17.93
N ARG A 112 23.01 -1.86 -18.01
CA ARG A 112 23.58 -0.66 -17.38
C ARG A 112 23.07 0.62 -18.04
N GLU A 113 23.10 0.69 -19.37
CA GLU A 113 22.64 1.85 -20.12
C GLU A 113 21.13 2.06 -19.97
N ALA A 114 20.34 0.98 -19.90
CA ALA A 114 18.91 1.06 -19.65
C ALA A 114 18.61 1.66 -18.26
N ILE A 115 19.35 1.23 -17.22
CA ILE A 115 19.24 1.80 -15.87
C ILE A 115 19.61 3.28 -15.88
N GLU A 116 20.74 3.65 -16.51
CA GLU A 116 21.21 5.03 -16.57
C GLU A 116 20.20 5.94 -17.27
N ALA A 117 19.70 5.54 -18.44
CA ALA A 117 18.70 6.31 -19.17
C ALA A 117 17.40 6.46 -18.36
N THR A 118 16.97 5.40 -17.66
CA THR A 118 15.78 5.43 -16.80
C THR A 118 15.96 6.39 -15.63
N LEU A 119 17.13 6.40 -14.99
CA LEU A 119 17.47 7.34 -13.92
C LEU A 119 17.54 8.77 -14.45
N GLN A 120 18.22 9.00 -15.57
CA GLN A 120 18.34 10.32 -16.17
C GLN A 120 16.96 10.92 -16.51
N ASN A 121 16.07 10.13 -17.09
CA ASN A 121 14.70 10.55 -17.38
C ASN A 121 13.92 10.91 -16.11
N LEU A 122 14.15 10.18 -15.02
CA LEU A 122 13.48 10.44 -13.75
C LEU A 122 14.02 11.70 -13.06
N LEU A 123 15.32 11.93 -13.12
CA LEU A 123 16.01 13.04 -12.44
C LEU A 123 15.88 14.37 -13.20
N THR A 124 15.73 14.33 -14.53
CA THR A 124 15.72 15.54 -15.36
C THR A 124 14.53 16.44 -15.03
N GLY A 125 14.83 17.67 -14.60
CA GLY A 125 13.82 18.66 -14.24
C GLY A 125 13.10 18.41 -12.91
N THR A 126 13.58 17.43 -12.12
CA THR A 126 12.98 17.11 -10.82
C THR A 126 13.72 17.77 -9.68
N GLU A 127 13.00 18.48 -8.82
CA GLU A 127 13.54 19.16 -7.64
C GLU A 127 13.02 18.58 -6.31
N LEU A 128 11.96 17.77 -6.34
CA LEU A 128 11.46 17.05 -5.16
C LEU A 128 10.85 15.72 -5.57
N PHE A 129 11.28 14.65 -4.90
CA PHE A 129 10.67 13.34 -5.04
C PHE A 129 9.75 12.99 -3.87
N PHE A 130 8.67 12.28 -4.19
CA PHE A 130 7.88 11.52 -3.22
C PHE A 130 7.73 10.07 -3.71
N PHE A 131 8.40 9.14 -3.02
CA PHE A 131 8.24 7.70 -3.22
C PHE A 131 7.19 7.16 -2.26
N ASP A 132 6.06 6.73 -2.81
CA ASP A 132 4.96 6.18 -2.02
C ASP A 132 5.06 4.65 -1.97
N GLU A 133 4.92 4.10 -0.76
CA GLU A 133 4.94 2.66 -0.48
C GLU A 133 6.16 1.91 -1.04
N LEU A 134 7.37 2.37 -0.71
CA LEU A 134 8.60 1.70 -1.11
C LEU A 134 8.70 0.30 -0.48
N HIS A 135 8.72 -0.73 -1.31
CA HIS A 135 9.00 -2.12 -0.95
C HIS A 135 9.61 -2.86 -2.15
N VAL A 136 10.48 -3.84 -1.88
CA VAL A 136 11.22 -4.57 -2.92
C VAL A 136 10.87 -6.06 -2.84
N HIS A 137 10.39 -6.63 -3.95
CA HIS A 137 9.99 -8.04 -4.01
C HIS A 137 11.10 -8.98 -4.50
N ASP A 138 12.08 -8.47 -5.23
CA ASP A 138 13.11 -9.29 -5.87
C ASP A 138 14.51 -8.62 -5.86
N PRO A 139 15.58 -9.40 -6.02
CA PRO A 139 16.95 -8.87 -5.96
C PRO A 139 17.31 -7.91 -7.11
N GLY A 140 16.69 -8.05 -8.28
CA GLY A 140 16.93 -7.17 -9.42
C GLY A 140 16.42 -5.75 -9.13
N SER A 141 15.22 -5.66 -8.57
CA SER A 141 14.63 -4.42 -8.06
C SER A 141 15.49 -3.77 -6.96
N ALA A 142 16.17 -4.56 -6.11
CA ALA A 142 17.08 -4.03 -5.09
C ALA A 142 18.32 -3.34 -5.70
N VAL A 143 18.89 -3.88 -6.79
CA VAL A 143 20.03 -3.26 -7.49
C VAL A 143 19.62 -1.90 -8.04
N LEU A 144 18.43 -1.80 -8.62
CA LEU A 144 17.90 -0.56 -9.16
C LEU A 144 17.65 0.47 -8.04
N LEU A 145 17.07 0.06 -6.91
CA LEU A 145 16.86 0.92 -5.75
C LEU A 145 18.18 1.51 -5.25
N ASN A 146 19.24 0.70 -5.15
CA ASN A 146 20.56 1.18 -4.72
C ASN A 146 21.09 2.30 -5.64
N ARG A 147 20.92 2.14 -6.96
CA ARG A 147 21.37 3.13 -7.94
C ARG A 147 20.56 4.42 -7.85
N LEU A 148 19.24 4.28 -7.70
CA LEU A 148 18.32 5.41 -7.53
C LEU A 148 18.67 6.22 -6.29
N LEU A 149 18.80 5.57 -5.13
CA LEU A 149 19.16 6.24 -3.87
C LEU A 149 20.52 6.93 -3.97
N ALA A 150 21.51 6.28 -4.60
CA ALA A 150 22.82 6.89 -4.81
C ALA A 150 22.74 8.15 -5.68
N ALA A 151 22.01 8.09 -6.79
CA ALA A 151 21.84 9.23 -7.69
C ALA A 151 21.08 10.39 -7.02
N ILE A 152 19.99 10.11 -6.29
CA ILE A 152 19.24 11.11 -5.54
C ILE A 152 20.15 11.84 -4.54
N THR A 153 20.94 11.09 -3.77
CA THR A 153 21.87 11.66 -2.79
C THR A 153 23.01 12.45 -3.45
N GLU A 154 23.57 11.95 -4.56
CA GLU A 154 24.62 12.63 -5.33
C GLU A 154 24.14 13.95 -5.91
N HIS A 155 22.95 13.96 -6.51
CA HIS A 155 22.30 15.16 -7.06
C HIS A 155 21.67 16.06 -5.99
N ARG A 156 21.65 15.62 -4.72
CA ARG A 156 21.05 16.32 -3.58
C ARG A 156 19.60 16.72 -3.81
N ILE A 157 18.82 15.85 -4.44
CA ILE A 157 17.38 16.09 -4.66
C ILE A 157 16.63 15.70 -3.37
N PRO A 158 15.97 16.65 -2.70
CA PRO A 158 15.13 16.37 -1.54
C PRO A 158 14.11 15.27 -1.85
N THR A 159 13.99 14.31 -0.94
CA THR A 159 13.18 13.11 -1.19
C THR A 159 12.38 12.71 0.04
N LEU A 160 11.10 12.46 -0.17
CA LEU A 160 10.19 11.90 0.81
C LEU A 160 9.91 10.44 0.44
N ILE A 161 10.00 9.52 1.40
CA ILE A 161 9.76 8.09 1.18
C ILE A 161 8.80 7.57 2.26
N THR A 162 7.77 6.83 1.87
CA THR A 162 6.94 6.03 2.78
C THR A 162 7.17 4.54 2.55
N SER A 163 7.08 3.74 3.61
CA SER A 163 7.21 2.28 3.53
C SER A 163 6.42 1.60 4.64
N ASN A 164 5.97 0.36 4.44
CA ASN A 164 5.44 -0.46 5.54
C ASN A 164 6.53 -1.19 6.33
N TYR A 165 7.76 -1.15 5.82
CA TYR A 165 8.94 -1.82 6.33
C TYR A 165 10.02 -0.80 6.71
N GLU A 166 10.74 -1.07 7.79
CA GLU A 166 12.00 -0.35 8.04
C GLU A 166 13.02 -0.62 6.92
N PRO A 167 14.08 0.19 6.78
CA PRO A 167 15.08 0.01 5.71
C PRO A 167 15.60 -1.44 5.59
N GLU A 168 15.87 -2.09 6.72
CA GLU A 168 16.39 -3.46 6.82
C GLU A 168 15.37 -4.51 6.38
N GLY A 169 14.07 -4.19 6.42
CA GLY A 169 12.97 -5.04 5.98
C GLY A 169 12.50 -4.79 4.55
N LEU A 170 13.13 -3.87 3.81
CA LEU A 170 12.70 -3.50 2.44
C LEU A 170 12.77 -4.66 1.45
N LEU A 171 13.67 -5.62 1.66
CA LEU A 171 13.75 -6.87 0.92
C LEU A 171 13.53 -8.00 1.93
N GLN A 172 12.48 -8.80 1.78
CA GLN A 172 12.12 -9.80 2.79
C GLN A 172 12.96 -11.08 2.73
N GLU A 173 13.50 -11.43 1.55
CA GLU A 173 14.22 -12.68 1.33
C GLU A 173 15.67 -12.58 1.88
N PRO A 174 15.98 -13.25 3.01
CA PRO A 174 17.26 -13.07 3.71
C PRO A 174 18.48 -13.45 2.86
N ALA A 175 18.33 -14.42 1.94
CA ALA A 175 19.41 -14.85 1.06
C ALA A 175 19.97 -13.70 0.20
N PHE A 176 19.13 -12.71 -0.13
CA PHE A 176 19.49 -11.61 -1.02
C PHE A 176 19.72 -10.28 -0.29
N HIS A 177 19.67 -10.24 1.04
CA HIS A 177 19.89 -9.00 1.79
C HIS A 177 21.21 -8.31 1.46
N HIS A 178 22.26 -9.09 1.12
CA HIS A 178 23.54 -8.54 0.69
C HIS A 178 23.44 -7.61 -0.54
N VAL A 179 22.42 -7.80 -1.39
CA VAL A 179 22.15 -6.97 -2.57
C VAL A 179 21.62 -5.60 -2.18
N ILE A 180 20.71 -5.50 -1.20
CA ILE A 180 20.08 -4.22 -0.80
C ILE A 180 20.88 -3.45 0.26
N LYS A 181 21.85 -4.09 0.93
CA LYS A 181 22.71 -3.46 1.95
C LYS A 181 23.27 -2.08 1.57
N PRO A 182 23.75 -1.84 0.32
CA PRO A 182 24.23 -0.52 -0.07
C PRO A 182 23.15 0.56 0.01
N GLY A 183 21.92 0.28 -0.42
CA GLY A 183 20.78 1.20 -0.34
C GLY A 183 20.33 1.46 1.09
N ILE A 184 20.31 0.41 1.93
CA ILE A 184 20.04 0.55 3.38
C ILE A 184 21.04 1.51 4.02
N LYS A 185 22.33 1.37 3.67
CA LYS A 185 23.37 2.27 4.17
C LYS A 185 23.09 3.72 3.76
N ILE A 186 22.73 3.98 2.51
CA ILE A 186 22.37 5.32 2.03
C ILE A 186 21.18 5.88 2.81
N LEU A 187 20.12 5.09 3.01
CA LEU A 187 18.95 5.49 3.80
C LEU A 187 19.35 5.86 5.24
N ARG A 188 20.16 5.04 5.91
CA ARG A 188 20.56 5.29 7.30
C ARG A 188 21.51 6.49 7.45
N GLU A 189 22.37 6.74 6.47
CA GLU A 189 23.35 7.83 6.51
C GLU A 189 22.74 9.17 6.07
N HIS A 190 21.88 9.17 5.05
CA HIS A 190 21.41 10.38 4.39
C HIS A 190 19.93 10.70 4.63
N PHE A 191 19.12 9.78 5.14
CA PHE A 191 17.70 10.05 5.41
C PHE A 191 17.43 10.10 6.91
N SER A 192 16.48 10.96 7.29
CA SER A 192 15.85 10.87 8.60
C SER A 192 14.85 9.71 8.57
N VAL A 193 15.25 8.59 9.17
CA VAL A 193 14.43 7.38 9.26
C VAL A 193 13.52 7.50 10.48
N VAL A 194 12.22 7.67 10.25
CA VAL A 194 11.21 7.94 11.29
C VAL A 194 10.15 6.85 11.26
N THR A 195 9.74 6.41 12.44
CA THR A 195 8.65 5.45 12.63
C THR A 195 7.36 6.19 12.96
N LEU A 196 6.27 5.80 12.32
CA LEU A 196 4.90 6.08 12.76
C LEU A 196 4.24 4.75 13.12
N ASP A 197 4.43 4.32 14.37
CA ASP A 197 3.94 3.02 14.88
C ASP A 197 2.92 3.20 16.02
N ASP A 198 3.04 4.28 16.80
CA ASP A 198 2.19 4.54 17.96
C ASP A 198 1.06 5.52 17.59
N GLY A 199 -0.15 5.00 17.43
CA GLY A 199 -1.29 5.85 17.08
C GLY A 199 -2.55 5.11 16.67
N THR A 200 -3.58 5.87 16.34
CA THR A 200 -4.87 5.34 15.86
C THR A 200 -4.75 4.89 14.41
N ASP A 201 -5.42 3.79 14.03
CA ASP A 201 -5.58 3.44 12.61
C ASP A 201 -6.64 4.38 12.02
N TYR A 202 -6.19 5.44 11.33
CA TYR A 202 -7.05 6.48 10.77
C TYR A 202 -7.94 5.99 9.64
N ARG A 203 -7.61 4.83 9.04
CA ARG A 203 -8.53 4.19 8.11
C ARG A 203 -9.85 3.88 8.80
N LEU A 204 -9.81 3.42 10.06
CA LEU A 204 -10.98 3.04 10.84
C LEU A 204 -11.83 4.24 11.31
N GLN A 205 -11.27 5.45 11.33
CA GLN A 205 -11.95 6.66 11.82
C GLN A 205 -12.79 7.37 10.75
N HIS A 206 -12.51 7.13 9.46
CA HIS A 206 -13.22 7.76 8.33
C HIS A 206 -13.80 6.74 7.35
N VAL A 207 -14.05 5.50 7.79
CA VAL A 207 -14.82 4.55 6.97
C VAL A 207 -16.27 4.99 6.93
N SER A 208 -16.67 5.69 5.87
CA SER A 208 -18.06 5.59 5.42
C SER A 208 -18.23 4.18 4.86
N HIS A 209 -19.03 3.37 5.53
CA HIS A 209 -19.43 2.04 5.05
C HIS A 209 -20.48 2.13 3.92
N ASP A 210 -20.69 3.31 3.34
CA ASP A 210 -21.74 3.55 2.33
C ASP A 210 -21.25 3.29 0.89
N ALA A 211 -19.93 3.21 0.66
CA ALA A 211 -19.35 2.98 -0.67
C ALA A 211 -18.01 2.21 -0.63
N GLY A 212 -17.55 1.79 -1.81
CA GLY A 212 -16.21 1.24 -2.02
C GLY A 212 -15.95 -0.11 -1.34
N PHE A 213 -14.68 -0.50 -1.22
CA PHE A 213 -14.25 -1.73 -0.55
C PHE A 213 -14.83 -1.84 0.86
N ALA A 214 -14.90 -0.71 1.57
CA ALA A 214 -15.31 -0.66 2.96
C ALA A 214 -16.82 -0.84 3.18
N SER A 215 -17.65 -0.66 2.15
CA SER A 215 -19.06 -1.09 2.16
C SER A 215 -19.25 -2.62 2.09
N GLY A 216 -18.15 -3.35 1.86
CA GLY A 216 -18.10 -4.80 1.97
C GLY A 216 -18.32 -5.29 3.41
N ARG A 217 -18.54 -6.59 3.56
CA ARG A 217 -19.00 -7.20 4.82
C ARG A 217 -18.24 -8.46 5.15
N TRP A 218 -17.93 -8.65 6.42
CA TRP A 218 -17.43 -9.93 6.94
C TRP A 218 -18.51 -10.62 7.76
N LEU A 219 -19.09 -11.68 7.21
CA LEU A 219 -20.19 -12.43 7.81
C LEU A 219 -19.66 -13.73 8.43
N VAL A 220 -19.79 -13.87 9.74
CA VAL A 220 -19.43 -15.10 10.46
C VAL A 220 -20.65 -16.02 10.56
N VAL A 221 -20.49 -17.26 10.13
CA VAL A 221 -21.53 -18.28 10.26
C VAL A 221 -21.60 -18.72 11.72
N GLU A 222 -22.69 -18.38 12.38
CA GLU A 222 -22.97 -18.78 13.76
C GLU A 222 -23.16 -20.29 13.90
N SER A 223 -22.86 -20.80 15.09
CA SER A 223 -23.10 -22.21 15.45
C SER A 223 -24.54 -22.62 15.19
N GLY A 224 -24.73 -23.64 14.36
CA GLY A 224 -26.06 -24.16 13.99
C GLY A 224 -26.69 -23.49 12.75
N HIS A 225 -26.05 -22.47 12.18
CA HIS A 225 -26.44 -21.89 10.90
C HIS A 225 -25.58 -22.43 9.75
N THR A 226 -26.17 -22.45 8.56
CA THR A 226 -25.48 -22.70 7.30
C THR A 226 -25.03 -21.39 6.67
N VAL A 227 -23.99 -21.44 5.83
CA VAL A 227 -23.52 -20.29 5.02
C VAL A 227 -24.70 -19.60 4.30
N TYR A 228 -25.63 -20.37 3.73
CA TYR A 228 -26.79 -19.81 3.03
C TYR A 228 -27.81 -19.14 3.94
N GLN A 229 -27.97 -19.59 5.18
CA GLN A 229 -28.84 -18.92 6.16
C GLN A 229 -28.22 -17.57 6.56
N THR A 230 -26.92 -17.53 6.86
CA THR A 230 -26.19 -16.30 7.17
C THR A 230 -26.26 -15.29 6.02
N LEU A 231 -26.04 -15.73 4.79
CA LEU A 231 -26.15 -14.87 3.60
C LEU A 231 -27.57 -14.29 3.42
N ARG A 232 -28.62 -15.09 3.65
CA ARG A 232 -30.02 -14.62 3.57
C ARG A 232 -30.35 -13.61 4.67
N ALA A 233 -29.88 -13.84 5.89
CA ALA A 233 -30.04 -12.90 6.99
C ALA A 233 -29.37 -11.55 6.69
N ALA A 234 -28.25 -11.56 5.96
CA ALA A 234 -27.57 -10.38 5.45
C ALA A 234 -28.23 -9.76 4.19
N GLY A 235 -29.43 -10.19 3.80
CA GLY A 235 -30.16 -9.66 2.64
C GLY A 235 -29.61 -10.10 1.28
N LEU A 236 -28.69 -11.06 1.24
CA LEU A 236 -28.20 -11.64 -0.01
C LEU A 236 -29.08 -12.81 -0.45
N VAL A 237 -29.11 -13.07 -1.75
CA VAL A 237 -29.79 -14.23 -2.33
C VAL A 237 -28.74 -15.25 -2.73
N PRO A 238 -28.53 -16.35 -1.96
CA PRO A 238 -27.53 -17.35 -2.33
C PRO A 238 -27.77 -17.94 -3.73
N PRO A 239 -26.71 -18.22 -4.49
CA PRO A 239 -26.83 -18.80 -5.82
C PRO A 239 -27.38 -20.23 -5.78
N LYS A 240 -28.23 -20.55 -6.76
CA LYS A 240 -28.65 -21.93 -7.04
C LYS A 240 -27.53 -22.64 -7.80
N GLN A 241 -27.43 -23.96 -7.65
CA GLN A 241 -26.40 -24.73 -8.36
C GLN A 241 -26.43 -24.56 -9.89
N ALA A 242 -27.61 -24.35 -10.47
CA ALA A 242 -27.79 -24.13 -11.92
C ALA A 242 -27.27 -22.77 -12.42
N GLU A 243 -26.95 -21.83 -11.52
CA GLU A 243 -26.37 -20.52 -11.87
C GLU A 243 -24.84 -20.57 -11.99
N ALA A 244 -24.21 -21.67 -11.57
CA ALA A 244 -22.77 -21.81 -11.64
C ALA A 244 -22.31 -21.76 -13.10
N THR A 245 -21.28 -20.97 -13.36
CA THR A 245 -20.75 -20.73 -14.71
C THR A 245 -19.23 -20.69 -14.68
N THR A 246 -18.61 -20.84 -15.84
CA THR A 246 -17.18 -20.58 -16.00
C THR A 246 -16.98 -19.12 -16.38
N VAL A 247 -16.02 -18.48 -15.73
CA VAL A 247 -15.49 -17.17 -16.12
C VAL A 247 -14.04 -17.32 -16.56
N LEU A 248 -13.58 -16.39 -17.39
CA LEU A 248 -12.32 -16.49 -18.13
C LEU A 248 -12.31 -17.67 -19.12
N ASN A 249 -11.37 -17.65 -20.07
CA ASN A 249 -11.33 -18.61 -21.17
C ASN A 249 -10.09 -19.52 -21.11
N GLY A 250 -10.22 -20.73 -21.64
CA GLY A 250 -9.12 -21.66 -21.84
C GLY A 250 -8.50 -22.18 -20.54
N HIS A 251 -7.17 -22.14 -20.44
CA HIS A 251 -6.41 -22.68 -19.30
C HIS A 251 -6.56 -21.84 -18.01
N ARG A 252 -7.21 -20.68 -18.09
CA ARG A 252 -7.51 -19.76 -16.98
C ARG A 252 -8.96 -19.89 -16.50
N ALA A 253 -9.71 -20.86 -17.00
CA ALA A 253 -11.11 -21.05 -16.65
C ALA A 253 -11.29 -21.23 -15.13
N LEU A 254 -12.09 -20.35 -14.52
CA LEU A 254 -12.47 -20.38 -13.12
C LEU A 254 -13.96 -20.61 -12.98
N ARG A 255 -14.37 -21.37 -11.96
CA ARG A 255 -15.78 -21.62 -11.69
C ARG A 255 -16.33 -20.53 -10.78
N ALA A 256 -17.25 -19.72 -11.29
CA ALA A 256 -18.06 -18.82 -10.47
C ALA A 256 -19.32 -19.55 -9.99
N LEU A 257 -19.73 -19.32 -8.75
CA LEU A 257 -21.00 -19.84 -8.21
C LEU A 257 -22.21 -19.16 -8.89
N ALA A 258 -22.05 -17.90 -9.28
CA ALA A 258 -22.98 -17.15 -10.12
C ALA A 258 -22.32 -15.87 -10.63
N VAL A 259 -22.83 -15.36 -11.76
CA VAL A 259 -22.58 -14.02 -12.27
C VAL A 259 -23.93 -13.35 -12.48
N ARG A 260 -24.16 -12.19 -11.86
CA ARG A 260 -25.44 -11.48 -11.88
C ARG A 260 -25.22 -9.99 -12.12
N GLY A 261 -25.32 -9.58 -13.38
CA GLY A 261 -24.94 -8.22 -13.78
C GLY A 261 -23.45 -8.01 -13.49
N THR A 262 -23.13 -7.01 -12.68
CA THR A 262 -21.75 -6.69 -12.26
C THR A 262 -21.33 -7.41 -10.96
N GLN A 263 -22.19 -8.24 -10.38
CA GLN A 263 -21.88 -9.03 -9.19
C GLN A 263 -21.35 -10.43 -9.54
N ILE A 264 -20.23 -10.81 -8.93
CA ILE A 264 -19.62 -12.14 -9.07
C ILE A 264 -19.52 -12.87 -7.74
N TRP A 265 -19.80 -14.17 -7.78
CA TRP A 265 -19.79 -15.05 -6.62
C TRP A 265 -18.76 -16.17 -6.81
N PHE A 266 -17.95 -16.40 -5.79
CA PHE A 266 -16.98 -17.49 -5.76
C PHE A 266 -17.02 -18.25 -4.44
N ASP A 267 -16.72 -19.54 -4.52
CA ASP A 267 -16.20 -20.28 -3.38
C ASP A 267 -14.68 -20.09 -3.28
N PHE A 268 -14.14 -20.08 -2.06
CA PHE A 268 -12.71 -19.98 -1.82
C PHE A 268 -11.92 -21.04 -2.61
N ALA A 269 -12.39 -22.30 -2.65
CA ALA A 269 -11.68 -23.35 -3.36
C ALA A 269 -11.67 -23.09 -4.88
N ASP A 270 -12.83 -22.70 -5.45
CA ASP A 270 -12.98 -22.47 -6.88
C ASP A 270 -12.15 -21.28 -7.40
N LEU A 271 -11.88 -20.28 -6.55
CA LEU A 271 -11.11 -19.09 -6.92
C LEU A 271 -9.63 -19.19 -6.52
N LEU A 272 -9.35 -19.64 -5.30
CA LEU A 272 -8.04 -19.48 -4.64
C LEU A 272 -7.26 -20.78 -4.50
N GLN A 273 -7.90 -21.94 -4.57
CA GLN A 273 -7.21 -23.22 -4.75
C GLN A 273 -7.07 -23.61 -6.22
N ALA A 274 -7.80 -22.93 -7.11
CA ALA A 274 -7.56 -22.95 -8.54
C ALA A 274 -6.20 -22.33 -8.89
N ARG A 275 -5.75 -22.52 -10.13
CA ARG A 275 -4.49 -21.97 -10.65
C ARG A 275 -4.62 -20.51 -11.10
N SER A 276 -5.37 -19.71 -10.34
CA SER A 276 -5.51 -18.28 -10.63
C SER A 276 -4.20 -17.54 -10.39
N VAL A 277 -3.99 -16.47 -11.14
CA VAL A 277 -2.83 -15.57 -11.03
C VAL A 277 -3.30 -14.12 -10.88
N THR A 278 -2.40 -13.21 -10.49
CA THR A 278 -2.74 -11.80 -10.25
C THR A 278 -3.50 -11.16 -11.42
N SER A 279 -3.11 -11.44 -12.67
CA SER A 279 -3.78 -10.90 -13.86
C SER A 279 -5.24 -11.37 -13.98
N ASP A 280 -5.59 -12.53 -13.45
CA ASP A 280 -6.98 -13.04 -13.45
C ASP A 280 -7.85 -12.20 -12.51
N PHE A 281 -7.35 -11.89 -11.32
CA PHE A 281 -8.05 -11.01 -10.39
C PHE A 281 -8.21 -9.61 -10.97
N MET A 282 -7.18 -9.10 -11.65
CA MET A 282 -7.25 -7.80 -12.32
C MET A 282 -8.33 -7.78 -13.41
N GLU A 283 -8.35 -8.77 -14.31
CA GLU A 283 -9.33 -8.86 -15.39
C GLU A 283 -10.76 -9.02 -14.86
N LEU A 284 -10.95 -9.85 -13.83
CA LEU A 284 -12.25 -10.00 -13.19
C LEU A 284 -12.68 -8.70 -12.49
N ALA A 285 -11.77 -8.00 -11.82
CA ALA A 285 -12.07 -6.77 -11.11
C ALA A 285 -12.37 -5.59 -12.07
N ASP A 286 -11.91 -5.65 -13.32
CA ASP A 286 -12.32 -4.69 -14.37
C ASP A 286 -13.75 -4.96 -14.89
N GLY A 287 -14.24 -6.20 -14.76
CA GLY A 287 -15.56 -6.62 -15.24
C GLY A 287 -16.65 -6.66 -14.16
N TYR A 288 -16.28 -6.74 -12.88
CA TYR A 288 -17.20 -6.94 -11.77
C TYR A 288 -16.88 -6.02 -10.59
N ASP A 289 -17.87 -5.21 -10.20
CA ASP A 289 -17.76 -4.19 -9.15
C ASP A 289 -18.39 -4.62 -7.81
N GLN A 290 -18.90 -5.84 -7.71
CA GLN A 290 -19.44 -6.41 -6.47
C GLN A 290 -19.00 -7.87 -6.31
N TRP A 291 -18.33 -8.19 -5.21
CA TRP A 291 -17.76 -9.52 -4.98
C TRP A 291 -18.38 -10.20 -3.77
N VAL A 292 -18.68 -11.50 -3.92
CA VAL A 292 -19.06 -12.37 -2.80
C VAL A 292 -18.15 -13.60 -2.78
N LEU A 293 -17.45 -13.79 -1.66
CA LEU A 293 -16.57 -14.93 -1.44
C LEU A 293 -17.09 -15.79 -0.29
N THR A 294 -17.42 -17.05 -0.56
CA THR A 294 -17.90 -18.00 0.44
C THR A 294 -16.85 -19.03 0.79
N GLY A 295 -17.02 -19.69 1.94
CA GLY A 295 -16.25 -20.90 2.26
C GLY A 295 -14.79 -20.63 2.60
N VAL A 296 -14.43 -19.39 2.95
CA VAL A 296 -13.06 -19.06 3.36
C VAL A 296 -12.69 -19.86 4.61
N PRO A 297 -11.72 -20.78 4.55
CA PRO A 297 -11.33 -21.58 5.70
C PRO A 297 -10.36 -20.81 6.61
N LYS A 298 -9.95 -21.42 7.73
CA LYS A 298 -8.80 -20.91 8.49
C LYS A 298 -7.58 -20.95 7.58
N LEU A 299 -6.90 -19.81 7.38
CA LEU A 299 -5.77 -19.72 6.44
C LEU A 299 -4.63 -20.67 6.79
N SER A 300 -4.45 -21.00 8.07
CA SER A 300 -3.50 -22.02 8.55
C SER A 300 -3.76 -23.41 7.97
N ASN A 301 -5.00 -23.71 7.57
CA ASN A 301 -5.39 -25.00 6.99
C ASN A 301 -5.28 -25.03 5.45
N THR A 302 -4.78 -23.95 4.84
CA THR A 302 -4.63 -23.86 3.38
C THR A 302 -3.17 -23.95 2.96
N ASP A 303 -2.90 -24.34 1.71
CA ASP A 303 -1.54 -24.35 1.18
C ASP A 303 -0.99 -22.91 0.99
N PRO A 304 0.34 -22.73 1.01
CA PRO A 304 0.95 -21.41 0.90
C PRO A 304 0.56 -20.62 -0.36
N ALA A 305 0.33 -21.29 -1.50
CA ALA A 305 -0.03 -20.60 -2.74
C ALA A 305 -1.46 -20.03 -2.66
N SER A 306 -2.40 -20.79 -2.09
CA SER A 306 -3.76 -20.32 -1.85
C SER A 306 -3.82 -19.16 -0.85
N ARG A 307 -2.98 -19.18 0.19
CA ARG A 307 -2.83 -18.03 1.12
C ARG A 307 -2.33 -16.78 0.39
N GLN A 308 -1.30 -16.92 -0.44
CA GLN A 308 -0.76 -15.79 -1.21
C GLN A 308 -1.77 -15.25 -2.22
N ARG A 309 -2.56 -16.13 -2.86
CA ARG A 309 -3.64 -15.71 -3.75
C ARG A 309 -4.75 -14.98 -3.02
N PHE A 310 -5.09 -15.38 -1.80
CA PHE A 310 -6.04 -14.65 -0.96
C PHE A 310 -5.55 -13.23 -0.67
N VAL A 311 -4.29 -13.08 -0.23
CA VAL A 311 -3.65 -11.77 -0.03
C VAL A 311 -3.72 -10.93 -1.32
N THR A 312 -3.33 -11.52 -2.45
CA THR A 312 -3.33 -10.84 -3.75
C THR A 312 -4.74 -10.38 -4.16
N LEU A 313 -5.76 -11.21 -3.94
CA LEU A 313 -7.15 -10.84 -4.23
C LEU A 313 -7.59 -9.64 -3.39
N ILE A 314 -7.34 -9.65 -2.08
CA ILE A 314 -7.71 -8.53 -1.20
C ILE A 314 -6.99 -7.25 -1.64
N ASP A 315 -5.70 -7.33 -1.98
CA ASP A 315 -4.94 -6.19 -2.46
C ASP A 315 -5.56 -5.60 -3.73
N VAL A 316 -5.88 -6.45 -4.71
CA VAL A 316 -6.52 -6.04 -5.96
C VAL A 316 -7.88 -5.37 -5.75
N LEU A 317 -8.71 -5.90 -4.85
CA LEU A 317 -10.05 -5.36 -4.59
C LEU A 317 -9.99 -4.05 -3.79
N VAL A 318 -9.05 -3.92 -2.85
CA VAL A 318 -8.83 -2.66 -2.12
C VAL A 318 -8.31 -1.58 -3.06
N ASP A 319 -7.34 -1.90 -3.92
CA ASP A 319 -6.72 -0.93 -4.81
C ASP A 319 -7.71 -0.41 -5.88
N ARG A 320 -8.72 -1.22 -6.24
CA ARG A 320 -9.83 -0.81 -7.10
C ARG A 320 -11.06 -0.30 -6.36
N ASP A 321 -11.00 -0.23 -5.04
CA ASP A 321 -12.12 0.18 -4.18
C ASP A 321 -13.43 -0.62 -4.41
N ILE A 322 -13.30 -1.95 -4.60
CA ILE A 322 -14.42 -2.84 -4.92
C ILE A 322 -14.97 -3.51 -3.65
N PRO A 323 -16.27 -3.41 -3.34
CA PRO A 323 -16.87 -4.08 -2.19
C PRO A 323 -16.77 -5.60 -2.26
N LEU A 324 -16.34 -6.17 -1.14
CA LEU A 324 -16.23 -7.61 -0.92
C LEU A 324 -17.12 -8.05 0.25
N THR A 325 -18.08 -8.93 0.00
CA THR A 325 -18.74 -9.69 1.08
C THR A 325 -18.09 -11.05 1.25
N VAL A 326 -17.51 -11.30 2.41
CA VAL A 326 -16.98 -12.61 2.80
C VAL A 326 -17.98 -13.31 3.71
N CYS A 327 -18.30 -14.58 3.45
CA CYS A 327 -19.07 -15.42 4.37
C CYS A 327 -18.29 -16.69 4.73
N THR A 328 -18.01 -16.84 6.03
CA THR A 328 -17.07 -17.84 6.55
C THR A 328 -17.44 -18.28 7.97
N THR A 329 -16.95 -19.44 8.40
CA THR A 329 -17.03 -19.90 9.79
C THR A 329 -15.92 -19.32 10.68
N VAL A 330 -15.01 -18.52 10.11
CA VAL A 330 -13.79 -18.03 10.79
C VAL A 330 -13.93 -16.54 11.10
N PRO A 331 -13.85 -16.13 12.39
CA PRO A 331 -13.76 -14.73 12.75
C PRO A 331 -12.54 -14.07 12.10
N ARG A 332 -12.67 -12.82 11.67
CA ARG A 332 -11.57 -12.07 11.03
C ARG A 332 -10.28 -12.12 11.86
N THR A 333 -10.39 -11.98 13.19
CA THR A 333 -9.26 -12.01 14.12
C THR A 333 -8.47 -13.33 14.13
N GLU A 334 -9.07 -14.44 13.69
CA GLU A 334 -8.42 -15.76 13.66
C GLU A 334 -7.72 -16.07 12.32
N LEU A 335 -7.80 -15.19 11.33
CA LEU A 335 -7.13 -15.41 10.03
C LEU A 335 -5.60 -15.33 10.15
N SER A 336 -5.07 -14.59 11.14
CA SER A 336 -3.65 -14.35 11.33
C SER A 336 -2.91 -15.46 12.09
N SER A 337 -3.63 -16.42 12.70
CA SER A 337 -3.01 -17.49 13.49
C SER A 337 -2.46 -18.61 12.59
N THR A 338 -1.34 -18.34 11.91
CA THR A 338 -0.68 -19.30 11.02
C THR A 338 0.81 -19.39 11.35
N GLU A 339 1.37 -20.60 11.42
CA GLU A 339 2.81 -20.82 11.67
C GLU A 339 3.71 -20.31 10.53
N GLN A 340 3.15 -20.13 9.32
CA GLN A 340 3.83 -19.58 8.15
C GLN A 340 2.91 -18.54 7.46
N PRO A 341 2.89 -17.30 7.94
CA PRO A 341 2.07 -16.26 7.32
C PRO A 341 2.55 -15.98 5.88
N PRO A 342 1.65 -15.80 4.91
CA PRO A 342 2.05 -15.29 3.60
C PRO A 342 2.67 -13.90 3.74
N VAL A 343 3.45 -13.51 2.73
CA VAL A 343 3.99 -12.15 2.62
C VAL A 343 2.82 -11.16 2.69
N ASP A 344 3.00 -10.07 3.41
CA ASP A 344 1.98 -9.00 3.59
C ASP A 344 0.68 -9.43 4.31
N LEU A 345 0.64 -10.55 5.06
CA LEU A 345 -0.56 -10.95 5.81
C LEU A 345 -1.06 -9.85 6.76
N PHE A 346 -0.16 -9.20 7.50
CA PHE A 346 -0.54 -8.11 8.41
C PHE A 346 -1.15 -6.91 7.68
N ARG A 347 -0.68 -6.62 6.45
CA ARG A 347 -1.29 -5.60 5.59
C ARG A 347 -2.69 -6.02 5.15
N THR A 348 -2.85 -7.27 4.76
CA THR A 348 -4.15 -7.86 4.41
C THR A 348 -5.13 -7.79 5.58
N MET A 349 -4.67 -8.05 6.80
CA MET A 349 -5.50 -7.95 8.01
C MET A 349 -5.99 -6.53 8.28
N SER A 350 -5.13 -5.52 8.12
CA SER A 350 -5.53 -4.10 8.21
C SER A 350 -6.52 -3.72 7.10
N ARG A 351 -6.33 -4.25 5.88
CA ARG A 351 -7.29 -4.07 4.76
C ARG A 351 -8.65 -4.70 5.07
N LEU A 352 -8.68 -5.94 5.55
CA LEU A 352 -9.92 -6.61 5.97
C LEU A 352 -10.58 -5.94 7.17
N ALA A 353 -9.83 -5.13 7.95
CA ALA A 353 -10.37 -4.34 9.04
C ALA A 353 -11.41 -3.30 8.56
N LEU A 354 -11.28 -2.86 7.30
CA LEU A 354 -12.18 -1.91 6.64
C LEU A 354 -13.58 -2.46 6.40
N LEU A 355 -13.73 -3.78 6.28
CA LEU A 355 -15.03 -4.40 6.04
C LEU A 355 -15.92 -4.25 7.27
N GLY A 356 -17.20 -3.94 7.06
CA GLY A 356 -18.20 -3.92 8.11
C GLY A 356 -18.32 -5.30 8.77
N ALA A 357 -18.25 -5.34 10.10
CA ALA A 357 -18.49 -6.55 10.87
C ALA A 357 -20.00 -6.72 11.11
N HIS A 358 -20.53 -7.92 10.81
CA HIS A 358 -21.94 -8.25 11.04
C HIS A 358 -22.10 -9.64 11.64
#